data_AF-A0A1G8GE30-F1
#
_entry.id   AF-A0A1G8GE30-F1
#
_cell.length_a   1.000
_cell.length_b   1.000
_cell.length_c   1.000
_cell.angle_alpha   90.00
_cell.angle_beta   90.00
_cell.angle_gamma   90.00
#
_symmetry.space_group_name_H-M   'P 1'
#
loop_
_entity.id
_entity.type
_entity.pdbx_description
1 polymer ?
#
loop_
_entity_poly.entity_id
_entity_poly.type
_entity_poly.pdbx_seq_one_letter_code
_entity_poly.pdbx_strand_id
1 'polypeptide(L)'
;MKRKKRIINPALPTTKKKVKKSSVPTPMEYVQLFNNCVIKKEKIAAVDKIIDEKVTVNRPRYESISNLVRLGTNAPSAAGNKNLFASVYTPFFDRYNTTPLSLNPTAANAKPESVLDIMTKPQMTTGLLGANFFDTGRFTPNDPFSFMNLFGGGGAIPWYFIACVHYMECSFSFKKHLHNGDPLTGYTVQVPANRPKVGHGPPFTFEESAVDAIKLMKYDKVTNWSLPFILQKLEGYNGFGYNKKGIHTPYLWSFSNQYVKGKYVKDGVFDAEAVSQQMGAAVILKRMEDRALISIPRN
;
A
#
# COMPACT_ATOMS: atom_id res chain seq x y z
N MET A 1 -8.78 37.26 -75.19
CA MET A 1 -8.24 36.48 -74.04
C MET A 1 -9.38 36.08 -73.10
N LYS A 2 -9.81 34.81 -73.11
CA LYS A 2 -10.89 34.31 -72.24
C LYS A 2 -10.32 33.88 -70.88
N ARG A 3 -10.75 34.51 -69.79
CA ARG A 3 -10.36 34.18 -68.40
C ARG A 3 -10.90 32.79 -68.02
N LYS A 4 -10.01 31.83 -67.71
CA LYS A 4 -10.38 30.53 -67.12
C LYS A 4 -10.91 30.74 -65.70
N LYS A 5 -12.19 30.43 -65.46
CA LYS A 5 -12.76 30.35 -64.10
C LYS A 5 -12.15 29.13 -63.38
N ARG A 6 -11.54 29.36 -62.22
CA ARG A 6 -11.00 28.31 -61.34
C ARG A 6 -12.20 27.68 -60.60
N ILE A 7 -12.48 26.41 -60.89
CA ILE A 7 -13.51 25.63 -60.19
C ILE A 7 -12.92 25.22 -58.84
N ILE A 8 -13.52 25.68 -57.75
CA ILE A 8 -13.19 25.25 -56.39
C ILE A 8 -14.15 24.09 -56.07
N ASN A 9 -13.62 22.88 -55.95
CA ASN A 9 -14.42 21.73 -55.51
C ASN A 9 -14.75 21.92 -54.01
N PRO A 10 -16.00 21.71 -53.57
CA PRO A 10 -16.35 21.79 -52.16
C PRO A 10 -15.62 20.69 -51.37
N ALA A 11 -15.10 21.06 -50.21
CA ALA A 11 -14.41 20.12 -49.32
C ALA A 11 -15.37 18.98 -48.91
N LEU A 12 -14.90 17.74 -49.03
CA LEU A 12 -15.62 16.56 -48.59
C LEU A 12 -15.96 16.67 -47.09
N PRO A 13 -17.19 16.29 -46.67
CA PRO A 13 -17.58 16.34 -45.27
C PRO A 13 -16.69 15.40 -44.46
N THR A 14 -15.94 15.97 -43.51
CA THR A 14 -15.13 15.21 -42.56
C THR A 14 -16.07 14.47 -41.61
N THR A 15 -16.22 13.17 -41.81
CA THR A 15 -16.90 12.29 -40.85
C THR A 15 -16.08 12.28 -39.57
N LYS A 16 -16.55 13.00 -38.54
CA LYS A 16 -16.01 12.89 -37.18
C LYS A 16 -16.19 11.42 -36.75
N LYS A 17 -15.13 10.61 -36.83
CA LYS A 17 -15.13 9.27 -36.24
C LYS A 17 -15.53 9.43 -34.78
N LYS A 18 -16.69 8.87 -34.40
CA LYS A 18 -17.08 8.75 -32.99
C LYS A 18 -15.95 8.01 -32.28
N VAL A 19 -15.16 8.73 -31.48
CA VAL A 19 -14.15 8.12 -30.62
C VAL A 19 -14.92 7.21 -29.67
N LYS A 20 -14.74 5.90 -29.83
CA LYS A 20 -15.26 4.93 -28.85
C LYS A 20 -14.52 5.23 -27.55
N LYS A 21 -15.18 5.91 -26.60
CA LYS A 21 -14.62 6.16 -25.27
C LYS A 21 -14.24 4.80 -24.69
N SER A 22 -12.97 4.64 -24.33
CA SER A 22 -12.52 3.46 -23.57
C SER A 22 -13.45 3.29 -22.38
N SER A 23 -13.89 2.06 -22.11
CA SER A 23 -14.78 1.81 -20.98
C SER A 23 -14.04 2.02 -19.64
N VAL A 24 -12.73 1.75 -19.59
CA VAL A 24 -11.91 1.90 -18.38
C VAL A 24 -11.58 3.38 -18.12
N PRO A 25 -11.69 3.88 -16.88
CA PRO A 25 -11.31 5.24 -16.54
C PRO A 25 -9.86 5.54 -16.92
N THR A 26 -9.65 6.72 -17.48
CA THR A 26 -8.32 7.27 -17.75
C THR A 26 -7.59 7.60 -16.44
N PRO A 27 -6.25 7.71 -16.44
CA PRO A 27 -5.50 8.14 -15.25
C PRO A 27 -6.04 9.44 -14.64
N MET A 28 -6.40 10.43 -15.47
CA MET A 28 -6.96 11.69 -14.98
C MET A 28 -8.36 11.51 -14.36
N GLU A 29 -9.21 10.66 -14.95
CA GLU A 29 -10.52 10.33 -14.37
C GLU A 29 -10.36 9.65 -13.00
N TYR A 30 -9.39 8.74 -12.81
CA TYR A 30 -9.12 8.16 -11.48
C TYR A 30 -8.71 9.21 -10.45
N VAL A 31 -7.82 10.15 -10.82
CA VAL A 31 -7.41 11.23 -9.93
C VAL A 31 -8.60 12.11 -9.54
N GLN A 32 -9.46 12.46 -10.51
CA GLN A 32 -10.67 13.25 -10.25
C GLN A 32 -11.65 12.52 -9.33
N LEU A 33 -11.92 11.24 -9.59
CA LEU A 33 -12.80 10.42 -8.76
C LEU A 33 -12.30 10.35 -7.31
N PHE A 34 -10.99 10.19 -7.13
CA PHE A 34 -10.38 10.11 -5.81
C PHE A 34 -10.39 11.44 -5.07
N ASN A 35 -10.04 12.53 -5.73
CA ASN A 35 -10.06 13.87 -5.12
C ASN A 35 -11.47 14.29 -4.72
N ASN A 36 -12.48 13.93 -5.54
CA ASN A 36 -13.90 14.21 -5.26
C ASN A 36 -14.57 13.12 -4.42
N CYS A 37 -13.82 12.14 -3.92
CA CYS A 37 -14.36 11.06 -3.09
C CYS A 37 -14.67 11.58 -1.69
N VAL A 38 -15.94 11.50 -1.33
CA VAL A 38 -16.47 11.82 0.01
C VAL A 38 -17.05 10.55 0.60
N ILE A 39 -16.48 10.13 1.73
CA ILE A 39 -16.93 8.96 2.48
C ILE A 39 -18.27 9.29 3.16
N LYS A 40 -19.25 8.38 3.02
CA LYS A 40 -20.57 8.54 3.64
C LYS A 40 -20.43 8.64 5.17
N LYS A 41 -21.09 9.61 5.79
CA LYS A 41 -20.92 9.92 7.23
C LYS A 41 -21.18 8.71 8.12
N GLU A 42 -22.22 7.95 7.80
CA GLU A 42 -22.62 6.73 8.50
C GLU A 42 -21.63 5.56 8.34
N LYS A 43 -20.69 5.65 7.40
CA LYS A 43 -19.65 4.62 7.18
C LYS A 43 -18.29 5.00 7.76
N ILE A 44 -18.04 6.27 8.09
CA ILE A 44 -16.71 6.74 8.55
C ILE A 44 -16.21 5.91 9.75
N ALA A 45 -17.03 5.71 10.77
CA ALA A 45 -16.63 4.95 11.96
C ALA A 45 -16.24 3.50 11.63
N ALA A 46 -16.92 2.86 10.68
CA ALA A 46 -16.58 1.52 10.22
C ALA A 46 -15.25 1.49 9.45
N VAL A 47 -15.01 2.51 8.62
CA VAL A 47 -13.74 2.67 7.87
C VAL A 47 -12.58 2.88 8.85
N ASP A 48 -12.75 3.78 9.83
CA ASP A 48 -11.72 4.08 10.82
C ASP A 48 -11.37 2.86 11.67
N LYS A 49 -12.39 2.13 12.15
CA LYS A 49 -12.19 0.88 12.89
C LYS A 49 -11.32 -0.11 12.11
N ILE A 50 -11.59 -0.31 10.82
CA ILE A 50 -10.79 -1.22 9.99
C ILE A 50 -9.36 -0.70 9.81
N ILE A 51 -9.18 0.60 9.58
CA ILE A 51 -7.85 1.19 9.46
C ILE A 51 -7.06 0.96 10.74
N ASP A 52 -7.67 1.24 11.89
CA ASP A 52 -6.99 1.17 13.19
C ASP A 52 -6.72 -0.27 13.64
N GLU A 53 -7.68 -1.17 13.50
CA GLU A 53 -7.54 -2.54 13.99
C GLU A 53 -6.80 -3.47 13.03
N LYS A 54 -6.84 -3.20 11.72
CA LYS A 54 -6.34 -4.13 10.69
C LYS A 54 -5.21 -3.56 9.85
N VAL A 55 -5.22 -2.27 9.53
CA VAL A 55 -4.25 -1.69 8.60
C VAL A 55 -3.03 -1.14 9.35
N THR A 56 -3.22 -0.21 10.29
CA THR A 56 -2.12 0.47 10.99
C THR A 56 -1.38 -0.47 11.93
N VAL A 57 -2.09 -1.31 12.69
CA VAL A 57 -1.48 -2.34 13.57
C VAL A 57 -0.55 -3.28 12.79
N ASN A 58 -0.90 -3.59 11.53
CA ASN A 58 -0.11 -4.51 10.70
C ASN A 58 0.83 -3.81 9.71
N ARG A 59 0.96 -2.48 9.79
CA ARG A 59 1.84 -1.69 8.93
C ARG A 59 3.28 -2.23 8.87
N PRO A 60 3.94 -2.59 9.99
CA PRO A 60 5.30 -3.12 9.95
C PRO A 60 5.44 -4.40 9.11
N ARG A 61 4.41 -5.25 9.08
CA ARG A 61 4.40 -6.47 8.25
C ARG A 61 4.32 -6.13 6.76
N TYR A 62 3.48 -5.18 6.38
CA TYR A 62 3.38 -4.74 4.99
C TYR A 62 4.65 -4.02 4.51
N GLU A 63 5.28 -3.21 5.37
CA GLU A 63 6.57 -2.58 5.08
C GLU A 63 7.68 -3.62 4.94
N SER A 64 7.69 -4.66 5.78
CA SER A 64 8.61 -5.80 5.63
C SER A 64 8.46 -6.49 4.28
N ILE A 65 7.22 -6.78 3.84
CA ILE A 65 6.95 -7.39 2.53
C ILE A 65 7.44 -6.46 1.41
N SER A 66 7.18 -5.16 1.48
CA SER A 66 7.68 -4.18 0.50
C SER A 66 9.21 -4.22 0.38
N ASN A 67 9.91 -4.28 1.51
CA ASN A 67 11.36 -4.38 1.56
C ASN A 67 11.88 -5.71 0.98
N LEU A 68 11.24 -6.83 1.30
CA LEU A 68 11.59 -8.16 0.77
C LEU A 68 11.38 -8.26 -0.75
N VAL A 69 10.34 -7.61 -1.27
CA VAL A 69 10.10 -7.52 -2.72
C VAL A 69 11.23 -6.74 -3.40
N ARG A 70 11.65 -5.60 -2.82
CA ARG A 70 12.72 -4.75 -3.38
C ARG A 70 14.09 -5.40 -3.35
N LEU A 71 14.47 -5.99 -2.21
CA LEU A 71 15.83 -6.52 -1.99
C LEU A 71 16.02 -7.94 -2.52
N GLY A 72 14.93 -8.63 -2.86
CA GLY A 72 14.95 -10.07 -3.10
C GLY A 72 15.07 -10.87 -1.80
N THR A 73 14.75 -12.17 -1.87
CA THR A 73 14.77 -13.10 -0.72
C THR A 73 16.16 -13.34 -0.13
N ASN A 74 17.21 -12.76 -0.71
CA ASN A 74 18.61 -12.91 -0.31
C ASN A 74 19.18 -11.66 0.39
N ALA A 75 18.32 -10.74 0.85
CA ALA A 75 18.79 -9.65 1.71
C ALA A 75 19.46 -10.26 2.96
N PRO A 76 20.66 -9.82 3.36
CA PRO A 76 21.22 -10.25 4.63
C PRO A 76 20.23 -9.85 5.70
N SER A 77 19.66 -10.85 6.39
CA SER A 77 19.01 -10.64 7.67
C SER A 77 19.99 -9.81 8.49
N ALA A 78 19.64 -8.58 8.85
CA ALA A 78 20.42 -7.83 9.83
C ALA A 78 20.66 -8.79 10.99
N ALA A 79 21.93 -9.15 11.19
CA ALA A 79 22.34 -10.16 12.15
C ALA A 79 21.77 -9.74 13.52
N GLY A 80 20.84 -10.53 14.04
CA GLY A 80 20.14 -10.25 15.31
C GLY A 80 18.65 -10.61 15.35
N ASN A 81 18.02 -10.83 14.19
CA ASN A 81 16.54 -10.86 14.14
C ASN A 81 15.93 -12.26 13.93
N LYS A 82 16.44 -13.28 14.65
CA LYS A 82 15.71 -14.56 14.79
C LYS A 82 14.50 -14.48 15.74
N ASN A 83 14.21 -13.32 16.31
CA ASN A 83 13.09 -13.11 17.24
C ASN A 83 12.05 -12.06 16.80
N LEU A 84 12.06 -11.58 15.54
CA LEU A 84 11.07 -10.58 15.09
C LEU A 84 9.64 -11.12 14.86
N PHE A 85 9.44 -12.41 15.06
CA PHE A 85 8.14 -13.07 14.95
C PHE A 85 7.65 -13.67 16.28
N ALA A 86 8.39 -13.45 17.38
CA ALA A 86 7.88 -13.76 18.71
C ALA A 86 6.88 -12.66 19.11
N SER A 87 5.64 -13.09 19.30
CA SER A 87 4.49 -12.30 19.76
C SER A 87 4.87 -11.27 20.84
N VAL A 88 4.44 -10.01 20.67
CA VAL A 88 4.41 -9.03 21.77
C VAL A 88 3.26 -9.38 22.71
N TYR A 89 3.42 -10.47 23.45
CA TYR A 89 2.71 -10.76 24.71
C TYR A 89 3.66 -11.58 25.58
N THR A 90 4.43 -10.90 26.42
CA THR A 90 5.11 -11.52 27.57
C THR A 90 4.20 -11.38 28.79
N PRO A 91 3.71 -12.48 29.40
CA PRO A 91 2.92 -12.41 30.61
C PRO A 91 3.75 -11.80 31.75
N PHE A 92 3.10 -11.02 32.62
CA PHE A 92 3.73 -10.21 33.69
C PHE A 92 4.69 -11.01 34.59
N PHE A 93 4.48 -12.31 34.75
CA PHE A 93 5.28 -13.18 35.61
C PHE A 93 6.69 -13.51 35.06
N ASP A 94 6.94 -13.42 33.75
CA ASP A 94 8.26 -13.73 33.16
C ASP A 94 9.24 -12.54 33.20
N ARG A 95 8.81 -11.37 33.67
CA ARG A 95 9.65 -10.14 33.71
C ARG A 95 10.72 -10.16 34.80
N TYR A 96 10.62 -11.05 35.78
CA TYR A 96 11.50 -11.07 36.96
C TYR A 96 12.42 -12.28 37.06
N ASN A 97 12.44 -13.17 36.05
CA ASN A 97 13.34 -14.31 36.08
C ASN A 97 14.70 -13.93 35.46
N THR A 98 15.58 -13.36 36.29
CA THR A 98 16.97 -13.05 35.93
C THR A 98 17.82 -14.32 35.95
N THR A 99 18.14 -14.88 34.78
CA THR A 99 19.32 -15.76 34.64
C THR A 99 20.54 -14.92 34.23
N PRO A 100 21.70 -15.10 34.90
CA PRO A 100 22.81 -14.15 34.82
C PRO A 100 23.57 -14.20 33.49
N LEU A 101 23.98 -13.02 33.02
CA LEU A 101 24.92 -12.83 31.91
C LEU A 101 26.30 -13.42 32.27
N SER A 102 26.71 -14.45 31.54
CA SER A 102 28.09 -14.97 31.56
C SER A 102 29.00 -14.00 30.81
N LEU A 103 29.79 -13.21 31.56
CA LEU A 103 30.87 -12.39 31.03
C LEU A 103 32.11 -13.26 30.79
N ASN A 104 32.62 -13.26 29.56
CA ASN A 104 33.95 -13.80 29.25
C ASN A 104 34.96 -12.64 29.33
N PRO A 105 36.05 -12.72 30.12
CA PRO A 105 36.93 -11.58 30.36
C PRO A 105 38.19 -11.63 29.51
N THR A 106 38.40 -10.61 28.68
CA THR A 106 39.76 -10.16 28.30
C THR A 106 39.78 -8.63 28.19
N ALA A 107 40.32 -7.99 29.25
CA ALA A 107 41.18 -6.81 29.32
C ALA A 107 41.12 -5.73 28.20
N ALA A 108 41.23 -4.42 28.44
CA ALA A 108 41.43 -3.58 29.62
C ALA A 108 41.33 -2.10 29.17
N ASN A 109 41.23 -1.17 30.13
CA ASN A 109 41.39 0.30 30.04
C ASN A 109 40.18 1.17 29.61
N ALA A 110 39.39 1.58 30.61
CA ALA A 110 39.08 2.99 30.88
C ALA A 110 38.39 3.12 32.25
N LYS A 111 38.77 4.14 33.04
CA LYS A 111 38.22 4.45 34.37
C LYS A 111 36.74 4.90 34.29
N PRO A 112 35.91 4.69 35.33
CA PRO A 112 34.52 5.15 35.32
C PRO A 112 34.43 6.64 35.69
N GLU A 113 33.84 7.47 34.82
CA GLU A 113 33.42 8.83 35.17
C GLU A 113 32.07 8.80 35.92
N SER A 114 31.95 9.67 36.93
CA SER A 114 30.79 9.74 37.81
C SER A 114 29.66 10.58 37.21
N VAL A 115 28.42 10.24 37.55
CA VAL A 115 27.16 10.79 37.02
C VAL A 115 26.89 12.26 37.45
N LEU A 116 27.83 12.91 38.14
CA LEU A 116 27.61 14.23 38.77
C LEU A 116 28.07 15.43 37.90
N ASP A 117 28.70 15.21 36.75
CA ASP A 117 29.32 16.30 35.95
C ASP A 117 28.46 16.86 34.79
N ILE A 118 27.24 16.35 34.57
CA ILE A 118 26.39 16.77 33.42
C ILE A 118 25.52 18.02 33.75
N MET A 119 25.56 18.54 34.98
CA MET A 119 24.58 19.53 35.45
C MET A 119 25.06 20.97 35.63
N THR A 120 26.20 21.36 35.03
CA THR A 120 26.66 22.77 35.10
C THR A 120 27.25 23.28 33.79
N LYS A 121 26.42 23.90 32.94
CA LYS A 121 26.63 25.26 32.37
C LYS A 121 25.53 25.67 31.36
N PRO A 122 25.27 26.99 31.17
CA PRO A 122 23.99 27.50 30.68
C PRO A 122 23.99 28.09 29.25
N GLN A 123 22.78 28.07 28.67
CA GLN A 123 22.16 28.98 27.68
C GLN A 123 22.83 29.25 26.31
N MET A 124 22.03 29.19 25.23
CA MET A 124 21.41 30.39 24.66
C MET A 124 20.29 30.07 23.65
N THR A 125 19.24 30.87 23.74
CA THR A 125 18.08 30.91 22.86
C THR A 125 18.33 31.93 21.75
N THR A 126 17.97 31.62 20.50
CA THR A 126 17.64 32.63 19.48
C THR A 126 16.50 32.07 18.63
N GLY A 127 15.53 32.94 18.34
CA GLY A 127 14.22 32.58 17.80
C GLY A 127 14.05 32.76 16.29
N LEU A 128 12.88 32.30 15.86
CA LEU A 128 11.95 32.86 14.88
C LEU A 128 12.25 32.76 13.36
N LEU A 129 11.22 32.21 12.69
CA LEU A 129 10.67 32.48 11.34
C LEU A 129 11.29 31.81 10.11
N GLY A 130 10.41 31.16 9.34
CA GLY A 130 10.47 31.15 7.88
C GLY A 130 10.94 29.85 7.24
N ALA A 131 10.02 29.23 6.49
CA ALA A 131 10.18 28.36 5.33
C ALA A 131 11.59 27.86 4.94
N ASN A 132 11.73 26.52 4.82
CA ASN A 132 12.19 25.80 3.62
C ASN A 132 12.40 24.32 3.95
N PHE A 133 11.41 23.46 3.62
CA PHE A 133 11.47 22.00 3.76
C PHE A 133 12.29 21.33 2.65
N PHE A 134 13.49 21.83 2.39
CA PHE A 134 14.51 21.15 1.61
C PHE A 134 15.87 21.54 2.19
N ASP A 135 16.32 20.79 3.21
CA ASP A 135 17.73 20.81 3.59
C ASP A 135 18.35 19.44 3.26
N THR A 136 19.29 19.49 2.33
CA THR A 136 20.10 18.39 1.87
C THR A 136 21.22 18.12 2.88
N GLY A 137 21.19 16.95 3.51
CA GLY A 137 22.39 16.28 3.99
C GLY A 137 22.99 16.79 5.30
N ARG A 138 22.33 16.51 6.43
CA ARG A 138 23.02 16.27 7.70
C ARG A 138 22.37 15.11 8.46
N PHE A 139 23.11 14.01 8.57
CA PHE A 139 22.75 12.84 9.39
C PHE A 139 22.90 13.19 10.88
N THR A 140 21.80 13.10 11.64
CA THR A 140 21.83 13.05 13.10
C THR A 140 21.35 11.68 13.58
N PRO A 141 22.04 11.00 14.53
CA PRO A 141 21.73 9.60 14.88
C PRO A 141 20.47 9.39 15.75
N ASN A 142 19.84 10.47 16.23
CA ASN A 142 18.83 10.40 17.29
C ASN A 142 17.43 10.91 16.89
N ASP A 143 17.16 11.06 15.58
CA ASP A 143 15.86 11.55 15.13
C ASP A 143 14.97 10.39 14.61
N PRO A 144 13.89 10.00 15.32
CA PRO A 144 13.01 8.90 14.97
C PRO A 144 12.09 9.19 13.77
N PHE A 145 12.37 10.24 12.99
CA PHE A 145 11.72 10.53 11.72
C PHE A 145 12.69 10.51 10.54
N SER A 146 14.01 10.43 10.80
CA SER A 146 15.04 10.41 9.77
C SER A 146 14.99 9.13 8.91
N PHE A 147 14.53 8.01 9.47
CA PHE A 147 14.36 6.76 8.71
C PHE A 147 13.20 6.77 7.70
N MET A 148 12.25 7.72 7.76
CA MET A 148 11.21 7.83 6.72
C MET A 148 11.73 8.47 5.43
N ASN A 149 12.79 9.28 5.49
CA ASN A 149 13.33 9.99 4.32
C ASN A 149 14.34 9.17 3.49
N LEU A 150 14.81 8.02 3.99
CA LEU A 150 15.67 7.10 3.21
C LEU A 150 14.87 6.26 2.18
N PHE A 151 13.53 6.25 2.27
CA PHE A 151 12.64 5.49 1.37
C PHE A 151 11.91 6.36 0.33
N GLY A 152 12.25 7.64 0.22
CA GLY A 152 11.64 8.63 -0.70
C GLY A 152 12.07 8.55 -2.16
N GLY A 153 12.42 7.36 -2.67
CA GLY A 153 12.71 7.12 -4.09
C GLY A 153 11.68 6.17 -4.69
N GLY A 154 10.88 6.65 -5.65
CA GLY A 154 9.80 5.93 -6.32
C GLY A 154 10.24 4.64 -7.01
N GLY A 155 10.36 3.57 -6.23
CA GLY A 155 10.82 2.26 -6.68
C GLY A 155 10.25 1.08 -5.91
N ALA A 156 9.86 1.28 -4.65
CA ALA A 156 9.31 0.22 -3.80
C ALA A 156 7.78 0.21 -3.88
N ILE A 157 7.20 -1.00 -3.84
CA ILE A 157 5.75 -1.17 -3.73
C ILE A 157 5.25 -0.54 -2.41
N PRO A 158 4.26 0.37 -2.42
CA PRO A 158 3.79 1.00 -1.21
C PRO A 158 3.12 -0.01 -0.27
N TRP A 159 3.43 0.06 1.02
CA TRP A 159 2.86 -0.85 2.03
C TRP A 159 1.32 -0.79 2.05
N TYR A 160 0.75 0.40 1.81
CA TYR A 160 -0.71 0.61 1.80
C TYR A 160 -1.39 -0.05 0.59
N PHE A 161 -0.67 -0.25 -0.52
CA PHE A 161 -1.17 -1.02 -1.65
C PHE A 161 -1.29 -2.50 -1.27
N ILE A 162 -0.26 -3.06 -0.64
CA ILE A 162 -0.29 -4.44 -0.13
C ILE A 162 -1.43 -4.64 0.87
N ALA A 163 -1.65 -3.68 1.77
CA ALA A 163 -2.77 -3.71 2.72
C ALA A 163 -4.14 -3.77 2.01
N CYS A 164 -4.33 -2.99 0.94
CA CYS A 164 -5.55 -3.01 0.14
C CYS A 164 -5.74 -4.35 -0.60
N VAL A 165 -4.68 -4.92 -1.17
CA VAL A 165 -4.74 -6.26 -1.79
C VAL A 165 -5.06 -7.33 -0.74
N HIS A 166 -4.44 -7.27 0.44
CA HIS A 166 -4.71 -8.20 1.53
C HIS A 166 -6.17 -8.15 2.00
N TYR A 167 -6.76 -6.96 2.01
CA TYR A 167 -8.19 -6.81 2.26
C TYR A 167 -9.06 -7.47 1.18
N MET A 168 -8.78 -7.19 -0.10
CA MET A 168 -9.59 -7.71 -1.20
C MET A 168 -9.50 -9.22 -1.34
N GLU A 169 -8.29 -9.79 -1.23
CA GLU A 169 -8.05 -11.22 -1.47
C GLU A 169 -8.34 -12.08 -0.23
N CYS A 170 -8.13 -11.55 0.97
CA CYS A 170 -8.13 -12.35 2.19
C CYS A 170 -8.96 -11.78 3.33
N SER A 171 -9.63 -10.62 3.16
CA SER A 171 -10.34 -9.93 4.24
C SER A 171 -9.45 -9.73 5.48
N PHE A 172 -8.17 -9.40 5.27
CA PHE A 172 -7.13 -9.26 6.29
C PHE A 172 -6.72 -10.54 7.07
N SER A 173 -7.03 -11.73 6.54
CA SER A 173 -6.61 -13.00 7.15
C SER A 173 -5.18 -13.38 6.77
N PHE A 174 -4.27 -13.29 7.74
CA PHE A 174 -2.87 -13.78 7.64
C PHE A 174 -2.73 -15.31 7.60
N LYS A 175 -3.83 -16.06 7.50
CA LYS A 175 -3.85 -17.53 7.33
C LYS A 175 -4.10 -17.94 5.87
N LYS A 176 -4.20 -16.98 4.95
CA LYS A 176 -4.56 -17.19 3.55
C LYS A 176 -3.48 -16.66 2.61
N HIS A 177 -3.37 -17.28 1.44
CA HIS A 177 -2.51 -16.85 0.35
C HIS A 177 -2.97 -15.51 -0.21
N LEU A 178 -2.05 -14.55 -0.35
CA LEU A 178 -2.33 -13.27 -1.02
C LEU A 178 -2.68 -13.43 -2.51
N HIS A 179 -2.44 -14.61 -3.08
CA HIS A 179 -2.77 -14.90 -4.48
C HIS A 179 -4.27 -14.88 -4.76
N ASN A 180 -5.05 -15.55 -3.90
CA ASN A 180 -6.44 -15.93 -4.19
C ASN A 180 -7.25 -16.31 -2.93
N GLY A 181 -6.68 -16.17 -1.73
CA GLY A 181 -7.36 -16.48 -0.49
C GLY A 181 -7.36 -17.96 -0.05
N ASP A 182 -6.69 -18.87 -0.75
CA ASP A 182 -6.55 -20.27 -0.31
C ASP A 182 -5.77 -20.38 1.02
N PRO A 183 -5.98 -21.42 1.86
CA PRO A 183 -5.26 -21.56 3.13
C PRO A 183 -3.75 -21.75 2.96
N LEU A 184 -2.94 -21.12 3.82
CA LEU A 184 -1.47 -21.24 3.83
C LEU A 184 -0.95 -22.65 4.22
N THR A 185 -1.85 -23.55 4.62
CA THR A 185 -1.53 -24.94 5.00
C THR A 185 -1.32 -25.86 3.79
N GLY A 186 -1.51 -25.35 2.58
CA GLY A 186 -1.32 -26.08 1.32
C GLY A 186 -0.84 -25.16 0.22
N TYR A 187 -0.70 -25.69 -1.00
CA TYR A 187 -0.53 -24.85 -2.17
C TYR A 187 -1.88 -24.31 -2.63
N THR A 188 -1.87 -23.20 -3.37
CA THR A 188 -3.08 -22.69 -4.03
C THR A 188 -3.67 -23.73 -4.98
N VAL A 189 -4.97 -23.94 -4.86
CA VAL A 189 -5.78 -24.75 -5.77
C VAL A 189 -6.48 -23.85 -6.78
N GLN A 190 -6.97 -22.70 -6.31
CA GLN A 190 -7.54 -21.68 -7.18
C GLN A 190 -6.44 -21.02 -8.02
N VAL A 191 -6.82 -20.39 -9.13
CA VAL A 191 -5.87 -19.72 -10.02
C VAL A 191 -5.30 -18.48 -9.32
N PRO A 192 -3.97 -18.24 -9.33
CA PRO A 192 -2.92 -19.10 -9.89
C PRO A 192 -2.63 -20.33 -9.03
N ALA A 193 -2.76 -21.53 -9.59
CA ALA A 193 -2.56 -22.78 -8.86
C ALA A 193 -1.08 -23.09 -8.58
N ASN A 194 -0.83 -23.97 -7.61
CA ASN A 194 0.49 -24.47 -7.21
C ASN A 194 1.47 -23.39 -6.74
N ARG A 195 0.97 -22.39 -6.01
CA ARG A 195 1.73 -21.30 -5.38
C ARG A 195 1.72 -21.42 -3.86
N PRO A 196 2.70 -20.84 -3.15
CA PRO A 196 3.88 -20.11 -3.64
C PRO A 196 5.00 -21.02 -4.17
N LYS A 197 5.96 -20.47 -4.92
CA LYS A 197 7.18 -21.18 -5.33
C LYS A 197 8.35 -20.81 -4.42
N VAL A 198 8.28 -21.29 -3.18
CA VAL A 198 9.35 -21.18 -2.18
C VAL A 198 10.07 -22.51 -2.02
N GLY A 199 11.33 -22.48 -1.56
CA GLY A 199 12.22 -23.65 -1.51
C GLY A 199 11.85 -24.75 -0.51
N HIS A 200 10.62 -24.77 0.00
CA HIS A 200 10.10 -25.79 0.92
C HIS A 200 8.60 -26.04 0.69
N GLY A 201 8.06 -27.10 1.31
CA GLY A 201 6.63 -27.41 1.31
C GLY A 201 5.86 -26.66 2.41
N PRO A 202 4.51 -26.75 2.43
CA PRO A 202 3.68 -26.09 3.43
C PRO A 202 3.93 -26.59 4.87
N PRO A 203 3.55 -25.82 5.91
CA PRO A 203 2.81 -24.55 5.83
C PRO A 203 3.70 -23.37 5.41
N PHE A 204 3.08 -22.42 4.72
CA PHE A 204 3.74 -21.19 4.28
C PHE A 204 3.44 -20.02 5.22
N THR A 205 4.34 -19.05 5.29
CA THR A 205 4.04 -17.76 5.91
C THR A 205 3.24 -16.87 4.96
N PHE A 206 2.53 -15.89 5.51
CA PHE A 206 1.83 -14.89 4.70
C PHE A 206 2.83 -14.09 3.87
N GLU A 207 3.97 -13.72 4.45
CA GLU A 207 5.03 -12.95 3.82
C GLU A 207 5.61 -13.67 2.58
N GLU A 208 5.89 -14.97 2.70
CA GLU A 208 6.35 -15.81 1.57
C GLU A 208 5.33 -15.82 0.44
N SER A 209 4.06 -16.05 0.77
CA SER A 209 2.99 -16.02 -0.22
C SER A 209 2.81 -14.64 -0.84
N ALA A 210 2.95 -13.57 -0.06
CA ALA A 210 2.79 -12.21 -0.54
C ALA A 210 3.91 -11.81 -1.50
N VAL A 211 5.15 -12.16 -1.19
CA VAL A 211 6.31 -11.90 -2.06
C VAL A 211 6.18 -12.67 -3.36
N ASP A 212 5.78 -13.95 -3.34
CA ASP A 212 5.55 -14.73 -4.56
C ASP A 212 4.43 -14.10 -5.42
N ALA A 213 3.31 -13.71 -4.82
CA ALA A 213 2.19 -13.07 -5.51
C ALA A 213 2.58 -11.76 -6.17
N ILE A 214 3.27 -10.87 -5.46
CA ILE A 214 3.70 -9.56 -5.97
C ILE A 214 4.69 -9.72 -7.13
N LYS A 215 5.64 -10.66 -7.03
CA LYS A 215 6.59 -10.97 -8.11
C LYS A 215 5.93 -11.63 -9.31
N LEU A 216 4.94 -12.50 -9.09
CA LEU A 216 4.17 -13.11 -10.17
C LEU A 216 3.44 -12.06 -11.01
N MET A 217 2.91 -11.02 -10.35
CA MET A 217 2.27 -9.88 -10.99
C MET A 217 3.26 -8.86 -11.59
N LYS A 218 4.57 -9.11 -11.49
CA LYS A 218 5.66 -8.23 -11.94
C LYS A 218 5.66 -6.85 -11.27
N TYR A 219 5.07 -6.73 -10.09
CA TYR A 219 5.02 -5.48 -9.35
C TYR A 219 6.34 -5.14 -8.64
N ASP A 220 7.24 -6.12 -8.52
CA ASP A 220 8.64 -5.92 -8.15
C ASP A 220 9.42 -5.04 -9.14
N LYS A 221 8.92 -4.91 -10.37
CA LYS A 221 9.55 -4.12 -11.45
C LYS A 221 8.93 -2.74 -11.64
N VAL A 222 7.89 -2.42 -10.87
CA VAL A 222 7.17 -1.14 -10.99
C VAL A 222 7.89 -0.09 -10.16
N THR A 223 8.31 0.98 -10.82
CA THR A 223 8.97 2.11 -10.17
C THR A 223 7.99 3.22 -9.80
N ASN A 224 7.09 3.60 -10.72
CA ASN A 224 6.10 4.64 -10.42
C ASN A 224 4.82 4.07 -9.80
N TRP A 225 4.58 4.41 -8.53
CA TRP A 225 3.37 4.09 -7.78
C TRP A 225 2.48 5.32 -7.58
N SER A 226 2.04 5.90 -8.68
CA SER A 226 1.09 7.01 -8.66
C SER A 226 -0.32 6.55 -8.31
N LEU A 227 -1.13 7.46 -7.78
CA LEU A 227 -2.53 7.27 -7.44
C LEU A 227 -3.34 6.62 -8.57
N PRO A 228 -3.30 7.13 -9.83
CA PRO A 228 -4.04 6.48 -10.90
C PRO A 228 -3.53 5.07 -11.21
N PHE A 229 -2.22 4.82 -11.09
CA PHE A 229 -1.67 3.48 -11.27
C PHE A 229 -2.18 2.53 -10.17
N ILE A 230 -2.11 2.95 -8.91
CA ILE A 230 -2.61 2.20 -7.75
C ILE A 230 -4.09 1.84 -7.92
N LEU A 231 -4.93 2.83 -8.22
CA LEU A 231 -6.38 2.62 -8.37
C LEU A 231 -6.70 1.69 -9.54
N GLN A 232 -6.02 1.88 -10.68
CA GLN A 232 -6.18 0.98 -11.83
C GLN A 232 -5.78 -0.46 -11.49
N LYS A 233 -4.68 -0.67 -10.75
CA LYS A 233 -4.26 -2.02 -10.35
C LYS A 233 -5.24 -2.65 -9.38
N LEU A 234 -5.70 -1.90 -8.37
CA LEU A 234 -6.69 -2.38 -7.41
C LEU A 234 -8.03 -2.75 -8.08
N GLU A 235 -8.50 -1.97 -9.06
CA GLU A 235 -9.67 -2.34 -9.87
C GLU A 235 -9.39 -3.62 -10.69
N GLY A 236 -8.20 -3.73 -11.26
CA GLY A 236 -7.77 -4.87 -12.07
C GLY A 236 -7.78 -6.22 -11.33
N TYR A 237 -7.64 -6.25 -10.00
CA TYR A 237 -7.71 -7.50 -9.21
C TYR A 237 -9.08 -8.19 -9.34
N ASN A 238 -10.16 -7.41 -9.30
CA ASN A 238 -11.53 -7.94 -9.48
C ASN A 238 -11.99 -7.87 -10.94
N GLY A 239 -11.29 -7.09 -11.76
CA GLY A 239 -11.57 -6.91 -13.17
C GLY A 239 -12.43 -5.67 -13.49
N PHE A 240 -12.36 -5.28 -14.76
CA PHE A 240 -12.94 -4.04 -15.29
C PHE A 240 -14.40 -4.19 -15.77
N GLY A 241 -15.17 -5.14 -15.22
CA GLY A 241 -16.51 -5.50 -15.72
C GLY A 241 -17.55 -4.37 -15.61
N TYR A 242 -17.45 -3.57 -14.55
CA TYR A 242 -18.36 -2.46 -14.24
C TYR A 242 -18.34 -1.31 -15.24
N ASN A 243 -17.21 -1.14 -15.92
CA ASN A 243 -17.00 -0.11 -16.92
C ASN A 243 -17.99 -0.19 -18.08
N LYS A 244 -18.39 -1.40 -18.47
CA LYS A 244 -19.41 -1.62 -19.50
C LYS A 244 -20.84 -1.32 -19.02
N LYS A 245 -21.04 -1.20 -17.71
CA LYS A 245 -22.31 -0.89 -17.06
C LYS A 245 -22.46 0.61 -16.76
N GLY A 246 -21.43 1.41 -16.99
CA GLY A 246 -21.44 2.84 -16.68
C GLY A 246 -21.50 3.14 -15.19
N ILE A 247 -21.08 2.19 -14.33
CA ILE A 247 -20.98 2.39 -12.89
C ILE A 247 -19.53 2.26 -12.45
N HIS A 248 -19.13 3.05 -11.46
CA HIS A 248 -17.82 2.87 -10.84
C HIS A 248 -17.83 1.60 -9.98
N THR A 249 -16.71 0.87 -10.00
CA THR A 249 -16.62 -0.40 -9.31
C THR A 249 -16.85 -0.27 -7.79
N PRO A 250 -17.75 -1.07 -7.17
CA PRO A 250 -17.91 -1.09 -5.72
C PRO A 250 -16.62 -1.51 -5.00
N TYR A 251 -15.73 -2.26 -5.64
CA TYR A 251 -14.46 -2.70 -5.04
C TYR A 251 -13.50 -1.56 -4.74
N LEU A 252 -13.62 -0.42 -5.44
CA LEU A 252 -12.89 0.80 -5.10
C LEU A 252 -13.74 1.79 -4.30
N TRP A 253 -15.01 1.97 -4.68
CA TRP A 253 -15.78 3.16 -4.34
C TRP A 253 -16.95 2.93 -3.38
N SER A 254 -17.25 1.68 -3.02
CA SER A 254 -18.31 1.40 -2.05
C SER A 254 -18.01 2.10 -0.72
N PHE A 255 -19.06 2.69 -0.13
CA PHE A 255 -19.06 3.60 1.04
C PHE A 255 -18.71 5.06 0.76
N SER A 256 -18.57 5.48 -0.51
CA SER A 256 -18.44 6.90 -0.88
C SER A 256 -19.57 7.39 -1.79
N ASN A 257 -19.57 8.68 -2.08
CA ASN A 257 -20.41 9.32 -3.10
C ASN A 257 -20.16 8.80 -4.53
N GLN A 258 -19.03 8.14 -4.79
CA GLN A 258 -18.69 7.62 -6.13
C GLN A 258 -19.42 6.32 -6.48
N TYR A 259 -20.14 5.70 -5.52
CA TYR A 259 -20.92 4.49 -5.73
C TYR A 259 -22.27 4.52 -4.99
N VAL A 260 -23.33 4.11 -5.69
CA VAL A 260 -24.68 4.02 -5.13
C VAL A 260 -25.14 2.57 -5.03
N LYS A 261 -25.27 1.88 -6.16
CA LYS A 261 -25.76 0.50 -6.27
C LYS A 261 -25.29 -0.15 -7.58
N GLY A 262 -25.56 -1.44 -7.72
CA GLY A 262 -25.13 -2.25 -8.84
C GLY A 262 -23.90 -3.07 -8.47
N LYS A 263 -23.99 -4.40 -8.47
CA LYS A 263 -22.84 -5.28 -8.23
C LYS A 263 -22.96 -6.61 -8.96
N TYR A 264 -21.83 -7.24 -9.24
CA TYR A 264 -21.82 -8.66 -9.54
C TYR A 264 -22.08 -9.44 -8.26
N VAL A 265 -23.21 -10.17 -8.20
CA VAL A 265 -23.60 -10.98 -7.04
C VAL A 265 -23.05 -12.40 -7.12
N LYS A 266 -22.73 -12.84 -8.33
CA LYS A 266 -22.03 -14.09 -8.67
C LYS A 266 -21.20 -13.84 -9.93
N ASP A 267 -20.31 -14.77 -10.27
CA ASP A 267 -19.50 -14.69 -11.48
C ASP A 267 -20.38 -14.51 -12.72
N GLY A 268 -20.15 -13.40 -13.42
CA GLY A 268 -20.93 -13.01 -14.60
C GLY A 268 -22.35 -12.51 -14.33
N VAL A 269 -22.89 -12.62 -13.11
CA VAL A 269 -24.26 -12.23 -12.77
C VAL A 269 -24.28 -10.84 -12.15
N PHE A 270 -24.66 -9.85 -12.95
CA PHE A 270 -24.82 -8.46 -12.53
C PHE A 270 -26.26 -8.18 -12.06
N ASP A 271 -26.39 -7.59 -10.88
CA ASP A 271 -27.64 -7.06 -10.34
C ASP A 271 -27.51 -5.54 -10.18
N ALA A 272 -28.39 -4.78 -10.84
CA ALA A 272 -28.38 -3.32 -10.84
C ALA A 272 -28.87 -2.70 -9.52
N GLU A 273 -29.65 -3.45 -8.74
CA GLU A 273 -30.26 -2.98 -7.49
C GLU A 273 -29.46 -3.40 -6.27
N ALA A 274 -28.64 -4.44 -6.38
CA ALA A 274 -27.82 -4.91 -5.28
C ALA A 274 -26.76 -3.87 -4.86
N VAL A 275 -26.68 -3.62 -3.55
CA VAL A 275 -25.71 -2.70 -2.93
C VAL A 275 -24.56 -3.49 -2.32
N SER A 276 -23.32 -3.03 -2.54
CA SER A 276 -22.16 -3.60 -1.87
C SER A 276 -22.14 -3.25 -0.38
N GLN A 277 -21.98 -4.26 0.47
CA GLN A 277 -21.72 -4.09 1.90
C GLN A 277 -20.21 -4.15 2.21
N GLN A 278 -19.39 -4.44 1.21
CA GLN A 278 -17.95 -4.40 1.30
C GLN A 278 -17.47 -2.97 1.09
N MET A 279 -16.59 -2.50 1.96
CA MET A 279 -15.90 -1.20 1.81
C MET A 279 -14.98 -1.24 0.59
N GLY A 280 -14.92 -0.15 -0.18
CA GLY A 280 -14.01 -0.06 -1.32
C GLY A 280 -12.56 0.27 -0.93
N ALA A 281 -11.58 -0.24 -1.68
CA ALA A 281 -10.17 0.00 -1.40
C ALA A 281 -9.76 1.48 -1.55
N ALA A 282 -10.35 2.22 -2.50
CA ALA A 282 -10.10 3.65 -2.65
C ALA A 282 -10.63 4.45 -1.44
N VAL A 283 -11.70 3.98 -0.79
CA VAL A 283 -12.22 4.58 0.46
C VAL A 283 -11.23 4.40 1.61
N ILE A 284 -10.58 3.24 1.72
CA ILE A 284 -9.51 3.01 2.71
C ILE A 284 -8.35 3.98 2.46
N LEU A 285 -7.85 4.04 1.21
CA LEU A 285 -6.77 4.95 0.82
C LEU A 285 -7.12 6.41 1.10
N LYS A 286 -8.33 6.84 0.71
CA LYS A 286 -8.81 8.20 0.92
C LYS A 286 -8.86 8.54 2.41
N ARG A 287 -9.40 7.66 3.25
CA ARG A 287 -9.45 7.91 4.69
C ARG A 287 -8.07 7.92 5.34
N MET A 288 -7.15 7.05 4.90
CA MET A 288 -5.76 7.08 5.38
C MET A 288 -5.05 8.38 4.98
N GLU A 289 -5.28 8.87 3.77
CA GLU A 289 -4.73 10.15 3.30
C GLU A 289 -5.34 11.36 4.04
N ASP A 290 -6.65 11.39 4.23
CA ASP A 290 -7.34 12.45 5.00
C ASP A 290 -6.86 12.50 6.46
N ARG A 291 -6.39 11.37 7.00
CA ARG A 291 -5.79 11.23 8.32
C ARG A 291 -4.26 11.43 8.33
N ALA A 292 -3.67 11.82 7.21
CA ALA A 292 -2.22 12.00 7.02
C ALA A 292 -1.37 10.76 7.36
N LEU A 293 -1.93 9.55 7.27
CA LEU A 293 -1.20 8.31 7.52
C LEU A 293 -0.34 7.88 6.32
N ILE A 294 -0.72 8.35 5.13
CA ILE A 294 -0.05 8.10 3.85
C ILE A 294 -0.06 9.37 3.00
N SER A 295 0.83 9.41 2.01
CA SER A 295 0.80 10.38 0.91
C SER A 295 1.00 9.62 -0.40
N ILE A 296 0.15 9.89 -1.39
CA ILE A 296 0.15 9.17 -2.67
C ILE A 296 0.55 10.13 -3.80
N PRO A 297 1.59 9.86 -4.61
CA PRO A 297 1.92 10.70 -5.76
C PRO A 297 0.77 10.76 -6.78
N ARG A 298 0.54 11.89 -7.44
CA ARG A 298 -0.54 12.03 -8.46
C ARG A 298 -0.05 11.86 -9.90
N ASN A 299 1.27 11.90 -10.10
CA ASN A 299 1.99 12.06 -11.37
C ASN A 299 2.56 10.75 -11.94
#